data_AF-A0A2M4AZI1-F1
#
_entry.id   AF-A0A2M4AZI1-F1
#
_cell.length_a   1.000
_cell.length_b   1.000
_cell.length_c   1.000
_cell.angle_alpha   90.00
_cell.angle_beta   90.00
_cell.angle_gamma   90.00
#
_symmetry.space_group_name_H-M   'P 1'
#
loop_
_entity.id
_entity.type
_entity.pdbx_description
1 polymer ?
#
loop_
_entity_poly.entity_id
_entity_poly.type
_entity_poly.pdbx_seq_one_letter_code
_entity_poly.pdbx_strand_id
1 'polypeptide(L)'
;LQVIFQIDAASLDTCKDIFGPSIKKQLCEANSYQNVNGVDLDKTLDCVLKATNIVDKTGAGNFYSLYNPMKVYLNDGRKLNFNLESCMTRRLKYELADGERAHGFYKCVMQNEARDAFKKVFNERVCK
;
A
#
# COMPACT_ATOMS: atom_id res chain seq x y z
N LEU A 1 -14.24 -23.73 6.80
CA LEU A 1 -14.53 -22.37 7.28
C LEU A 1 -13.73 -21.37 6.46
N GLN A 2 -14.38 -20.63 5.55
CA GLN A 2 -13.77 -19.44 4.92
C GLN A 2 -14.04 -18.27 5.85
N VAL A 3 -13.04 -17.87 6.64
CA VAL A 3 -13.09 -16.60 7.37
C VAL A 3 -12.67 -15.53 6.38
N ILE A 4 -13.66 -14.95 5.70
CA ILE A 4 -13.49 -13.72 4.94
C ILE A 4 -13.35 -12.63 6.00
N PHE A 5 -12.13 -12.17 6.25
CA PHE A 5 -11.92 -10.90 6.94
C PHE A 5 -12.50 -9.83 6.02
N GLN A 6 -13.76 -9.44 6.24
CA GLN A 6 -14.30 -8.19 5.72
C GLN A 6 -13.51 -7.07 6.42
N ILE A 7 -12.41 -6.69 5.79
CA ILE A 7 -11.78 -5.43 6.07
C ILE A 7 -12.71 -4.41 5.42
N ASP A 8 -13.40 -3.61 6.23
CA ASP A 8 -14.11 -2.42 5.78
C ASP A 8 -13.08 -1.41 5.23
N ALA A 9 -12.53 -1.71 4.05
CA ALA A 9 -11.81 -0.75 3.26
C ALA A 9 -12.81 0.37 2.98
N ALA A 10 -12.49 1.60 3.41
CA ALA A 10 -13.24 2.75 2.93
C ALA A 10 -13.19 2.69 1.39
N SER A 11 -14.36 2.82 0.75
CA SER A 11 -14.43 2.72 -0.70
C SER A 11 -13.44 3.69 -1.34
N LEU A 12 -12.74 3.27 -2.40
CA LEU A 12 -11.89 4.15 -3.21
C LEU A 12 -12.66 5.37 -3.76
N ASP A 13 -14.00 5.34 -3.70
CA ASP A 13 -14.88 6.48 -3.98
C ASP A 13 -14.52 7.73 -3.19
N THR A 14 -13.98 7.60 -1.97
CA THR A 14 -13.52 8.75 -1.16
C THR A 14 -12.28 9.41 -1.75
N CYS A 15 -11.57 8.74 -2.64
CA CYS A 15 -10.38 9.24 -3.33
C CYS A 15 -10.65 9.69 -4.77
N LYS A 16 -11.90 9.61 -5.27
CA LYS A 16 -12.23 9.76 -6.70
C LYS A 16 -11.71 11.05 -7.35
N ASP A 17 -11.63 12.14 -6.58
CA ASP A 17 -11.22 13.46 -7.09
C ASP A 17 -9.72 13.51 -7.42
N ILE A 18 -8.91 12.66 -6.78
CA ILE A 18 -7.46 12.56 -7.00
C ILE A 18 -7.03 11.22 -7.59
N PHE A 19 -7.86 10.19 -7.47
CA PHE A 19 -7.65 8.83 -7.96
C PHE A 19 -8.72 8.42 -8.98
N GLY A 20 -8.92 9.29 -9.97
CA GLY A 20 -9.83 9.02 -11.08
C GLY A 20 -9.31 7.93 -12.04
N PRO A 21 -10.12 7.52 -13.05
CA PRO A 21 -9.80 6.40 -13.93
C PRO A 21 -8.44 6.48 -14.64
N SER A 22 -8.02 7.68 -15.06
CA SER A 22 -6.71 7.90 -15.69
C SER A 22 -5.54 7.62 -14.73
N ILE A 23 -5.66 8.10 -13.50
CA ILE A 23 -4.65 7.94 -12.45
C ILE A 23 -4.62 6.49 -11.96
N LYS A 24 -5.79 5.87 -11.76
CA LYS A 24 -5.91 4.43 -11.46
C LYS A 24 -5.22 3.60 -12.54
N LYS A 25 -5.50 3.88 -13.82
CA LYS A 25 -4.85 3.21 -14.94
C LYS A 25 -3.33 3.35 -14.89
N GLN A 26 -2.82 4.57 -14.76
CA GLN A 26 -1.38 4.83 -14.67
C GLN A 26 -0.74 4.10 -13.47
N LEU A 27 -1.34 4.19 -12.28
CA LEU A 27 -0.79 3.56 -11.07
C LEU A 27 -0.80 2.02 -11.15
N CYS A 28 -1.86 1.44 -11.74
CA CYS A 28 -2.03 -0.01 -11.83
C CYS A 28 -1.26 -0.65 -12.99
N GLU A 29 -0.99 0.10 -14.06
CA GLU A 29 -0.19 -0.35 -15.21
C GLU A 29 1.30 -0.01 -15.07
N ALA A 30 1.65 0.94 -14.18
CA ALA A 30 3.03 1.34 -13.97
C ALA A 30 3.89 0.18 -13.44
N ASN A 31 4.88 -0.21 -14.23
CA ASN A 31 5.95 -1.12 -13.80
C ASN A 31 6.96 -0.43 -12.86
N SER A 32 7.02 0.91 -12.90
CA SER A 32 7.94 1.73 -12.10
C SER A 32 7.18 2.66 -11.17
N TYR A 33 7.48 2.52 -9.88
CA TYR A 33 6.83 3.16 -8.73
C TYR A 33 7.06 4.66 -8.59
N GLN A 34 7.41 5.36 -9.67
CA GLN A 34 8.11 6.63 -9.53
C GLN A 34 7.39 7.81 -10.15
N ASN A 35 6.55 7.63 -11.17
CA ASN A 35 5.91 8.79 -11.81
C ASN A 35 4.50 8.45 -12.31
N VAL A 36 3.50 9.02 -11.64
CA VAL A 36 2.17 9.22 -12.21
C VAL A 36 2.12 10.67 -12.64
N ASN A 37 1.97 10.92 -13.94
CA ASN A 37 2.11 12.28 -14.49
C ASN A 37 0.91 13.15 -14.08
N GLY A 38 1.20 14.38 -13.64
CA GLY A 38 0.18 15.40 -13.41
C GLY A 38 -0.58 15.31 -12.08
N VAL A 39 -0.10 14.53 -11.11
CA VAL A 39 -0.71 14.44 -9.77
C VAL A 39 0.31 14.55 -8.64
N ASP A 40 -0.18 15.01 -7.50
CA ASP A 40 0.50 14.88 -6.22
C ASP A 40 0.43 13.41 -5.78
N LEU A 41 1.52 12.68 -6.01
CA LEU A 41 1.60 11.25 -5.75
C LEU A 41 1.52 10.94 -4.24
N ASP A 42 2.06 11.82 -3.39
CA ASP A 42 1.96 11.68 -1.94
C ASP A 42 0.49 11.68 -1.51
N LYS A 43 -0.29 12.69 -1.93
CA LYS A 43 -1.74 12.73 -1.63
C LYS A 43 -2.51 11.55 -2.22
N THR A 44 -2.16 11.15 -3.44
CA THR A 44 -2.82 10.03 -4.12
C THR A 44 -2.60 8.73 -3.35
N LEU A 45 -1.35 8.42 -3.00
CA LEU A 45 -1.00 7.21 -2.23
C LEU A 45 -1.52 7.29 -0.80
N ASP A 46 -1.48 8.46 -0.16
CA ASP A 46 -2.03 8.62 1.19
C ASP A 46 -3.53 8.27 1.23
N CYS A 47 -4.33 8.80 0.31
CA CYS A 47 -5.75 8.48 0.25
C CYS A 47 -5.99 7.00 -0.07
N VAL A 48 -5.40 6.49 -1.15
CA VAL A 48 -5.67 5.14 -1.66
C VAL A 48 -5.21 4.06 -0.68
N LEU A 49 -4.04 4.22 -0.08
CA LEU A 49 -3.49 3.21 0.83
C LEU A 49 -4.23 3.21 2.17
N LYS A 50 -4.72 4.37 2.65
CA LYS A 50 -5.59 4.46 3.82
C LYS A 50 -6.94 3.82 3.53
N ALA A 51 -7.56 4.17 2.40
CA ALA A 51 -8.85 3.64 1.98
C ALA A 51 -8.83 2.10 1.88
N THR A 52 -7.74 1.53 1.39
CA THR A 52 -7.56 0.07 1.23
C THR A 52 -6.91 -0.62 2.43
N ASN A 53 -6.76 0.08 3.55
CA ASN A 53 -6.17 -0.42 4.79
C ASN A 53 -4.77 -1.05 4.60
N ILE A 54 -4.02 -0.61 3.59
CA ILE A 54 -2.60 -0.98 3.40
C ILE A 54 -1.75 -0.23 4.42
N VAL A 55 -2.13 1.00 4.72
CA VAL A 55 -1.61 1.81 5.82
C VAL A 55 -2.73 2.16 6.79
N ASP A 56 -2.37 2.52 8.02
CA ASP A 56 -3.31 3.03 9.01
C ASP A 56 -3.70 4.49 8.72
N LYS A 57 -4.61 5.04 9.54
CA LYS A 57 -5.09 6.43 9.41
C LYS A 57 -4.01 7.51 9.43
N THR A 58 -2.81 7.19 9.91
CA THR A 58 -1.65 8.11 9.98
C THR A 58 -0.71 7.96 8.79
N GLY A 59 -1.01 7.06 7.86
CA GLY A 59 -0.17 6.76 6.70
C GLY A 59 0.92 5.72 6.98
N ALA A 60 0.96 5.12 8.17
CA ALA A 60 1.96 4.12 8.53
C ALA A 60 1.55 2.71 8.07
N GLY A 61 2.51 1.89 7.63
CA GLY A 61 2.24 0.52 7.18
C GLY A 61 1.42 -0.31 8.19
N ASN A 62 0.38 -1.00 7.70
CA ASN A 62 -0.48 -1.83 8.53
C ASN A 62 -0.06 -3.31 8.45
N PHE A 63 0.84 -3.73 9.35
CA PHE A 63 1.38 -5.09 9.38
C PHE A 63 0.29 -6.17 9.39
N TYR A 64 -0.68 -6.06 10.30
CA TYR A 64 -1.72 -7.08 10.47
C TYR A 64 -2.64 -7.21 9.25
N SER A 65 -2.90 -6.09 8.57
CA SER A 65 -3.66 -6.08 7.32
C SER A 65 -2.91 -6.73 6.16
N LEU A 66 -1.57 -6.72 6.17
CA LEU A 66 -0.74 -7.15 5.05
C LEU A 66 -0.16 -8.56 5.19
N TYR A 67 0.24 -8.96 6.40
CA TYR A 67 1.02 -10.18 6.60
C TYR A 67 0.33 -11.43 6.06
N ASN A 68 -0.92 -11.71 6.48
CA ASN A 68 -1.63 -12.90 6.05
C ASN A 68 -1.95 -12.89 4.53
N PRO A 69 -2.48 -11.80 3.95
CA PRO A 69 -2.69 -11.72 2.50
C PRO A 69 -1.41 -11.88 1.68
N MET A 70 -0.28 -11.31 2.13
CA MET A 70 1.00 -11.43 1.43
C MET A 70 1.62 -12.82 1.57
N LYS A 71 1.37 -13.52 2.69
CA LYS A 71 1.93 -14.85 2.97
C LYS A 71 1.50 -15.92 1.96
N VAL A 72 0.36 -15.73 1.30
CA VAL A 72 -0.09 -16.60 0.18
C VAL A 72 0.89 -16.56 -0.99
N TYR A 73 1.57 -15.43 -1.19
CA TYR A 73 2.48 -15.18 -2.30
C TYR A 73 3.96 -15.27 -1.91
N LEU A 74 4.28 -14.99 -0.63
CA LEU A 74 5.61 -15.18 -0.03
C LEU A 74 5.48 -16.02 1.23
N ASN A 75 5.63 -17.34 1.08
CA ASN A 75 5.35 -18.32 2.15
C ASN A 75 6.43 -18.37 3.25
N ASP A 76 7.64 -17.88 2.98
CA ASP A 76 8.68 -17.71 4.00
C ASP A 76 8.26 -16.59 4.97
N GLY A 77 7.60 -17.00 6.05
CA GLY A 77 7.06 -16.10 7.05
C GLY A 77 8.12 -15.26 7.77
N ARG A 78 9.37 -15.73 7.89
CA ARG A 78 10.46 -14.95 8.49
C ARG A 78 10.92 -13.86 7.54
N LYS A 79 11.11 -14.21 6.27
CA LYS A 79 11.45 -13.26 5.21
C LYS A 79 10.37 -12.19 5.04
N LEU A 80 9.10 -12.58 5.00
CA LEU A 80 7.98 -11.64 4.91
C LEU A 80 7.92 -10.70 6.12
N ASN A 81 8.07 -11.24 7.33
CA ASN A 81 8.08 -10.44 8.56
C ASN A 81 9.19 -9.38 8.52
N PHE A 82 10.42 -9.79 8.21
CA PHE A 82 11.57 -8.89 8.12
C PHE A 82 11.37 -7.78 7.08
N ASN A 83 10.86 -8.13 5.88
CA ASN A 83 10.65 -7.14 4.81
C ASN A 83 9.52 -6.16 5.15
N LEU A 84 8.46 -6.56 5.84
CA LEU A 84 7.40 -5.63 6.26
C LEU A 84 7.88 -4.71 7.40
N GLU A 85 8.49 -5.29 8.45
CA GLU A 85 8.97 -4.54 9.61
C GLU A 85 10.06 -3.52 9.23
N SER A 86 10.96 -3.87 8.30
CA SER A 86 12.00 -2.93 7.82
C SER A 86 11.43 -1.69 7.12
N CYS A 87 10.17 -1.72 6.69
CA CYS A 87 9.46 -0.58 6.11
C CYS A 87 8.51 0.13 7.09
N MET A 88 8.44 -0.33 8.34
CA MET A 88 7.59 0.26 9.39
C MET A 88 8.43 0.93 10.49
N THR A 89 9.60 1.45 10.12
CA THR A 89 10.51 2.14 11.04
C THR A 89 9.90 3.40 11.65
N ARG A 90 10.46 3.83 12.78
CA ARG A 90 10.10 5.12 13.43
C ARG A 90 10.12 6.28 12.43
N ARG A 91 11.13 6.33 11.55
CA ARG A 91 11.27 7.36 10.53
C ARG A 91 10.07 7.41 9.59
N LEU A 92 9.73 6.27 8.98
CA LEU A 92 8.61 6.18 8.04
C LEU A 92 7.25 6.35 8.71
N LYS A 93 7.16 6.04 10.00
CA LYS A 93 5.91 6.11 10.77
C LYS A 93 5.63 7.49 11.38
N TYR A 94 6.66 8.21 11.83
CA TYR A 94 6.47 9.38 12.69
C TYR A 94 7.25 10.63 12.24
N GLU A 95 8.34 10.47 11.50
CA GLU A 95 9.26 11.58 11.20
C GLU A 95 9.02 12.19 9.82
N LEU A 96 8.40 11.46 8.90
CA LEU A 96 7.89 12.02 7.66
C LEU A 96 6.66 12.90 7.92
N ALA A 97 6.48 13.91 7.06
CA ALA A 97 5.30 14.77 7.10
C ALA A 97 4.02 13.94 6.89
N ASP A 98 2.90 14.45 7.41
CA ASP A 98 1.60 13.84 7.11
C ASP A 98 1.34 13.90 5.60
N GLY A 99 0.83 12.81 5.04
CA GLY A 99 0.71 12.61 3.59
C GLY A 99 1.92 11.94 2.91
N GLU A 100 3.15 12.12 3.42
CA GLU A 100 4.35 11.50 2.83
C GLU A 100 4.59 10.07 3.35
N ARG A 101 4.07 9.73 4.53
CA ARG A 101 4.30 8.44 5.21
C ARG A 101 3.85 7.24 4.39
N ALA A 102 2.66 7.35 3.79
CA ALA A 102 2.07 6.29 2.99
C ALA A 102 2.91 6.01 1.75
N HIS A 103 3.38 7.07 1.08
CA HIS A 103 4.30 6.95 -0.05
C HIS A 103 5.66 6.39 0.39
N GLY A 104 6.21 6.84 1.52
CA GLY A 104 7.45 6.31 2.08
C GLY A 104 7.38 4.80 2.35
N PHE A 105 6.29 4.33 2.99
CA PHE A 105 6.03 2.92 3.21
C PHE A 105 5.92 2.15 1.89
N TYR A 106 5.09 2.62 0.96
CA TYR A 106 4.90 2.02 -0.35
C TYR A 106 6.24 1.85 -1.07
N LYS A 107 7.00 2.94 -1.22
CA LYS A 107 8.31 2.95 -1.88
C LYS A 107 9.27 1.96 -1.25
N CYS A 108 9.31 1.86 0.07
CA CYS A 108 10.16 0.91 0.78
C CYS A 108 9.83 -0.55 0.42
N VAL A 109 8.55 -0.95 0.52
CA VAL A 109 8.14 -2.34 0.23
C VAL A 109 8.35 -2.67 -1.25
N MET A 110 8.11 -1.70 -2.13
CA MET A 110 8.35 -1.85 -3.56
C MET A 110 9.83 -2.06 -3.94
N GLN A 111 10.76 -1.71 -3.05
CA GLN A 111 12.21 -1.82 -3.25
C GLN A 111 12.85 -3.03 -2.56
N ASN A 112 12.07 -3.83 -1.82
CA ASN A 112 12.58 -4.98 -1.09
C ASN A 112 12.06 -6.32 -1.65
N GLU A 113 12.43 -7.42 -1.01
CA GLU A 113 12.15 -8.77 -1.50
C GLU A 113 10.68 -9.19 -1.35
N ALA A 114 9.86 -8.44 -0.62
CA ALA A 114 8.41 -8.65 -0.52
C ALA A 114 7.61 -7.93 -1.62
N ARG A 115 8.28 -7.20 -2.52
CA ARG A 115 7.69 -6.44 -3.64
C ARG A 115 6.60 -7.22 -4.37
N ASP A 116 6.89 -8.43 -4.85
CA ASP A 116 5.95 -9.14 -5.73
C ASP A 116 4.70 -9.62 -4.98
N ALA A 117 4.85 -10.07 -3.73
CA ALA A 117 3.73 -10.40 -2.86
C ALA A 117 2.89 -9.15 -2.55
N PHE A 118 3.54 -8.01 -2.31
CA PHE A 118 2.86 -6.75 -2.06
C PHE A 118 2.08 -6.27 -3.29
N LYS A 119 2.66 -6.35 -4.50
CA LYS A 119 1.95 -6.01 -5.75
C LYS A 119 0.66 -6.80 -5.91
N LYS A 120 0.64 -8.08 -5.54
CA LYS A 120 -0.57 -8.90 -5.64
C LYS A 120 -1.68 -8.36 -4.73
N VAL A 121 -1.37 -8.11 -3.45
CA VAL A 121 -2.32 -7.57 -2.49
C VAL A 121 -2.75 -6.14 -2.85
N PHE A 122 -1.81 -5.30 -3.28
CA PHE A 122 -2.10 -3.95 -3.76
C PHE A 122 -3.08 -3.99 -4.93
N ASN A 123 -2.81 -4.81 -5.95
CA ASN A 123 -3.70 -4.92 -7.11
C ASN A 123 -5.09 -5.42 -6.74
N GLU A 124 -5.18 -6.38 -5.80
CA GLU A 124 -6.48 -6.89 -5.32
C GLU A 124 -7.36 -5.83 -4.65
N ARG A 125 -6.74 -4.86 -3.97
CA ARG A 125 -7.47 -3.85 -3.21
C ARG A 125 -7.65 -2.53 -3.97
N VAL A 126 -6.70 -2.19 -4.83
CA VAL A 126 -6.61 -0.88 -5.49
C VAL A 126 -7.02 -0.95 -6.97
N CYS A 127 -6.63 -2.02 -7.66
CA CYS A 127 -6.65 -2.08 -9.13
C CYS A 127 -7.77 -2.94 -9.70
N LYS A 128 -8.41 -3.79 -8.89
CA LYS A 128 -9.61 -4.52 -9.27
C LYS A 128 -10.84 -3.61 -9.39
#